data_AF-A0A2T2R4G7-F1
#
_entry.id   AF-A0A2T2R4G7-F1
#
_cell.length_a   1.000
_cell.length_b   1.000
_cell.length_c   1.000
_cell.angle_alpha   90.00
_cell.angle_beta   90.00
_cell.angle_gamma   90.00
#
_symmetry.space_group_name_H-M   'P 1'
#
loop_
_entity.id
_entity.type
_entity.pdbx_description
1 polymer ?
#
loop_
_entity_poly.entity_id
_entity_poly.type
_entity_poly.pdbx_seq_one_letter_code
_entity_poly.pdbx_strand_id
1 'polypeptide(L)'
;MTPSQLGAKADQLYHLKEARFSVPFFVVVPLDSSSELDIQEWVHQEFPPEAYVAVRSSSVTEDTTNQARAGYFYSAIGIPLQHVEKEVTHVQTSIEGQGSAIIQQFIPSEKAGVLFSNAGQETMVINANWGLCSSVVEGYACDEYFLQKHDGTLLDSRISSQKHARYFHEGTFQTHLTDAQVLSPHERERLVHIAQAVETLFGTPQDIEWCIYQDHIYL
;
A
#
# COMPACT_ATOMS: atom_id res chain seq x y z
N MET A 1 11.72 -4.31 21.45
CA MET A 1 12.53 -4.46 20.22
C MET A 1 12.77 -3.08 19.63
N THR A 2 13.93 -2.84 19.02
CA THR A 2 14.18 -1.58 18.31
C THR A 2 13.52 -1.64 16.93
N PRO A 3 12.93 -0.54 16.41
CA PRO A 3 12.28 -0.49 15.09
C PRO A 3 13.11 -1.16 13.98
N SER A 4 14.42 -0.94 13.98
CA SER A 4 15.39 -1.43 12.98
C SER A 4 15.44 -2.94 12.70
N GLN A 5 14.76 -3.80 13.49
CA GLN A 5 14.73 -5.25 13.28
C GLN A 5 13.44 -5.73 12.57
N LEU A 6 12.42 -4.88 12.47
CA LEU A 6 11.11 -5.21 11.90
C LEU A 6 11.09 -5.09 10.36
N GLY A 7 12.12 -4.49 9.77
CA GLY A 7 12.22 -4.24 8.33
C GLY A 7 11.61 -2.90 7.92
N ALA A 8 11.97 -2.46 6.71
CA ALA A 8 11.76 -1.07 6.30
C ALA A 8 10.28 -0.69 6.18
N LYS A 9 9.44 -1.57 5.63
CA LYS A 9 7.99 -1.32 5.47
C LYS A 9 7.28 -1.19 6.80
N ALA A 10 7.59 -2.06 7.76
CA ALA A 10 7.00 -1.99 9.10
C ALA A 10 7.36 -0.67 9.78
N ASP A 11 8.63 -0.25 9.69
CA ASP A 11 9.10 1.02 10.25
C ASP A 11 8.40 2.22 9.62
N GLN A 12 8.27 2.25 8.28
CA GLN A 12 7.56 3.31 7.56
C GLN A 12 6.09 3.40 8.00
N LEU A 13 5.39 2.27 8.13
CA LEU A 13 4.00 2.24 8.60
C LEU A 13 3.86 2.77 10.03
N TYR A 14 4.81 2.45 10.93
CA TYR A 14 4.81 3.01 12.28
C TYR A 14 5.00 4.53 12.26
N HIS A 15 5.95 5.05 11.46
CA HIS A 15 6.14 6.50 11.33
C HIS A 15 4.92 7.22 10.77
N LEU A 16 4.27 6.66 9.75
CA LEU A 16 3.02 7.21 9.20
C LEU A 16 1.90 7.21 10.25
N LYS A 17 1.76 6.11 11.01
CA LYS A 17 0.77 6.00 12.09
C LYS A 17 1.02 6.98 13.23
N GLU A 18 2.28 7.15 13.67
CA GLU A 18 2.68 8.11 14.69
C GLU A 18 2.40 9.56 14.25
N ALA A 19 2.62 9.85 12.97
CA ALA A 19 2.29 11.12 12.34
C ALA A 19 0.78 11.29 12.05
N ARG A 20 -0.05 10.33 12.44
CA ARG A 20 -1.52 10.33 12.31
C ARG A 20 -2.03 10.37 10.86
N PHE A 21 -1.26 9.85 9.92
CA PHE A 21 -1.79 9.51 8.61
C PHE A 21 -2.80 8.37 8.73
N SER A 22 -3.73 8.31 7.79
CA SER A 22 -4.73 7.24 7.69
C SER A 22 -4.07 5.95 7.20
N VAL A 23 -3.42 5.23 8.10
CA VAL A 23 -2.86 3.90 7.83
C VAL A 23 -3.89 2.85 8.24
N PRO A 24 -4.27 1.89 7.37
CA PRO A 24 -5.12 0.77 7.78
C PRO A 24 -4.52 0.06 8.97
N PHE A 25 -5.35 -0.37 9.93
CA PHE A 25 -4.87 -1.02 11.14
C PHE A 25 -3.96 -2.20 10.78
N PHE A 26 -2.84 -2.33 11.49
CA PHE A 26 -1.88 -3.39 11.24
C PHE A 26 -1.23 -3.86 12.53
N VAL A 27 -0.77 -5.09 12.49
CA VAL A 27 0.10 -5.72 13.48
C VAL A 27 1.32 -6.30 12.79
N VAL A 28 2.41 -6.46 13.53
CA VAL A 28 3.69 -6.95 13.00
C VAL A 28 4.09 -8.22 13.73
N VAL A 29 4.35 -9.28 12.96
CA VAL A 29 4.77 -10.60 13.43
C VAL A 29 6.27 -10.77 13.12
N PRO A 30 7.16 -10.75 14.13
CA PRO A 30 8.58 -11.02 13.93
C PRO A 30 8.85 -12.42 13.34
N LEU A 31 9.96 -12.61 12.63
CA LEU A 31 10.31 -13.91 12.04
C LEU A 31 10.58 -15.03 13.07
N ASP A 32 11.00 -14.66 14.28
CA ASP A 32 11.38 -15.56 15.37
C ASP A 32 10.25 -15.86 16.36
N SER A 33 9.03 -15.36 16.13
CA SER A 33 7.91 -15.49 17.08
C SER A 33 7.25 -16.88 17.10
N SER A 34 7.72 -17.83 16.29
CA SER A 34 7.02 -19.09 15.98
C SER A 34 6.98 -20.12 17.11
N SER A 35 7.55 -19.85 18.29
CA SER A 35 7.45 -20.75 19.46
C SER A 35 6.59 -20.25 20.62
N GLU A 36 6.17 -18.98 20.66
CA GLU A 36 5.43 -18.42 21.81
C GLU A 36 4.08 -17.78 21.47
N LEU A 37 3.83 -17.42 20.21
CA LEU A 37 2.66 -16.62 19.83
C LEU A 37 1.72 -17.43 18.94
N ASP A 38 0.50 -17.69 19.43
CA ASP A 38 -0.60 -18.20 18.60
C ASP A 38 -1.11 -17.05 17.71
N ILE A 39 -0.57 -16.96 16.50
CA ILE A 39 -0.90 -15.91 15.52
C ILE A 39 -2.40 -15.92 15.21
N GLN A 40 -2.99 -17.11 15.16
CA GLN A 40 -4.41 -17.27 14.84
C GLN A 40 -5.26 -16.65 15.96
N GLU A 41 -5.01 -17.03 17.21
CA GLU A 41 -5.71 -16.46 18.36
C GLU A 41 -5.51 -14.95 18.46
N TRP A 42 -4.28 -14.47 18.27
CA TRP A 42 -3.96 -13.05 18.34
C TRP A 42 -4.72 -12.23 17.29
N VAL A 43 -4.71 -12.66 16.03
CA VAL A 43 -5.42 -11.95 14.95
C VAL A 43 -6.93 -11.92 15.19
N HIS A 44 -7.52 -12.98 15.77
CA HIS A 44 -8.95 -13.00 16.11
C HIS A 44 -9.32 -12.02 17.24
N GLN A 45 -8.36 -11.64 18.08
CA GLN A 45 -8.57 -10.64 19.13
C GLN A 45 -8.43 -9.20 18.61
N GLU A 46 -7.54 -8.98 17.64
CA GLU A 46 -7.21 -7.65 17.11
C GLU A 46 -8.10 -7.21 15.94
N PHE A 47 -8.61 -8.15 15.14
CA PHE A 47 -9.40 -7.86 13.93
C PHE A 47 -10.87 -8.32 14.06
N PRO A 48 -11.83 -7.61 13.43
CA PRO A 48 -13.21 -8.08 13.34
C PRO A 48 -13.31 -9.45 12.66
N PRO A 49 -14.19 -10.38 13.10
CA PRO A 49 -14.28 -11.74 12.56
C PRO A 49 -14.50 -11.83 11.04
N GLU A 50 -15.23 -10.88 10.47
CA GLU A 50 -15.55 -10.76 9.05
C GLU A 50 -14.48 -10.01 8.23
N ALA A 51 -13.40 -9.56 8.88
CA ALA A 51 -12.36 -8.81 8.21
C ALA A 51 -11.56 -9.68 7.24
N TYR A 52 -11.15 -9.02 6.16
CA TYR A 52 -10.07 -9.50 5.31
C TYR A 52 -8.80 -8.74 5.66
N VAL A 53 -7.66 -9.41 5.51
CA VAL A 53 -6.34 -8.83 5.73
C VAL A 53 -5.45 -8.97 4.51
N ALA A 54 -4.44 -8.11 4.45
CA ALA A 54 -3.26 -8.27 3.63
C ALA A 54 -2.12 -8.76 4.51
N VAL A 55 -1.35 -9.74 4.03
CA VAL A 55 -0.13 -10.22 4.68
C VAL A 55 1.05 -9.86 3.79
N ARG A 56 1.95 -9.01 4.30
CA ARG A 56 3.05 -8.40 3.53
C ARG A 56 4.38 -8.70 4.20
N SER A 57 5.42 -8.93 3.42
CA SER A 57 6.79 -8.98 3.95
C SER A 57 7.27 -7.58 4.33
N SER A 58 8.17 -7.53 5.31
CA SER A 58 8.97 -6.35 5.64
C SER A 58 10.39 -6.81 5.94
N SER A 59 11.34 -6.61 5.02
CA SER A 59 12.74 -6.98 5.23
C SER A 59 13.64 -5.76 5.43
N VAL A 60 14.79 -5.95 6.08
CA VAL A 60 15.77 -4.86 6.27
C VAL A 60 16.55 -4.52 4.99
N THR A 61 16.59 -5.45 4.03
CA THR A 61 17.31 -5.30 2.76
C THR A 61 16.44 -4.84 1.60
N GLU A 62 15.12 -4.75 1.79
CA GLU A 62 14.10 -4.41 0.78
C GLU A 62 14.46 -3.15 -0.02
N ASP A 63 15.06 -2.16 0.66
CA ASP A 63 15.40 -0.85 0.09
C ASP A 63 16.91 -0.68 -0.24
N THR A 64 17.76 -1.67 0.09
CA THR A 64 19.23 -1.51 0.05
C THR A 64 19.88 -1.82 -1.29
N THR A 65 19.15 -2.42 -2.23
CA THR A 65 19.61 -2.56 -3.61
C THR A 65 18.98 -1.47 -4.47
N ASN A 66 19.83 -0.73 -5.20
CA ASN A 66 19.51 0.28 -6.22
C ASN A 66 18.70 -0.27 -7.44
N GLN A 67 18.05 -1.41 -7.24
CA GLN A 67 17.01 -1.99 -8.05
C GLN A 67 15.85 -2.21 -7.09
N ALA A 68 14.91 -1.26 -7.04
CA ALA A 68 13.57 -1.49 -6.53
C ALA A 68 12.97 -2.64 -7.34
N ARG A 69 13.17 -3.89 -6.89
CA ARG A 69 12.56 -5.06 -7.52
C ARG A 69 11.14 -5.16 -6.97
N ALA A 70 10.27 -4.25 -7.43
CA ALA A 70 8.83 -4.41 -7.31
C ALA A 70 8.47 -5.84 -7.74
N GLY A 71 7.91 -6.63 -6.83
CA GLY A 71 7.50 -8.02 -7.08
C GLY A 71 8.45 -9.14 -6.64
N TYR A 72 9.57 -8.87 -5.96
CA TYR A 72 10.43 -9.96 -5.43
C TYR A 72 9.90 -10.55 -4.11
N PHE A 73 9.08 -9.82 -3.37
CA PHE A 73 8.53 -10.28 -2.10
C PHE A 73 7.03 -10.58 -2.20
N TYR A 74 6.62 -11.69 -1.59
CA TYR A 74 5.24 -12.17 -1.62
C TYR A 74 4.32 -11.26 -0.79
N SER A 75 3.13 -10.96 -1.33
CA SER A 75 2.05 -10.31 -0.59
C SER A 75 0.74 -11.00 -0.90
N ALA A 76 0.03 -11.43 0.14
CA ALA A 76 -1.30 -12.00 0.05
C ALA A 76 -2.32 -10.92 0.41
N ILE A 77 -3.40 -10.77 -0.37
CA ILE A 77 -4.44 -9.76 -0.13
C ILE A 77 -5.83 -10.39 -0.14
N GLY A 78 -6.78 -9.79 0.58
CA GLY A 78 -8.14 -10.31 0.65
C GLY A 78 -8.24 -11.64 1.40
N ILE A 79 -7.39 -11.84 2.42
CA ILE A 79 -7.27 -13.11 3.16
C ILE A 79 -8.25 -13.09 4.35
N PRO A 80 -9.18 -14.05 4.47
CA PRO A 80 -10.02 -14.13 5.66
C PRO A 80 -9.18 -14.58 6.86
N LEU A 81 -9.54 -14.16 8.07
CA LEU A 81 -8.74 -14.41 9.28
C LEU A 81 -8.45 -15.90 9.52
N GLN A 82 -9.35 -16.80 9.09
CA GLN A 82 -9.16 -18.26 9.18
C GLN A 82 -7.95 -18.80 8.38
N HIS A 83 -7.36 -18.00 7.49
CA HIS A 83 -6.23 -18.39 6.64
C HIS A 83 -4.97 -17.56 6.89
N VAL A 84 -4.99 -16.63 7.86
CA VAL A 84 -3.90 -15.68 8.08
C VAL A 84 -2.60 -16.37 8.50
N GLU A 85 -2.65 -17.37 9.38
CA GLU A 85 -1.45 -18.07 9.90
C GLU A 85 -0.64 -18.73 8.77
N LYS A 86 -1.35 -19.33 7.80
CA LYS A 86 -0.72 -19.96 6.64
C LYS A 86 0.01 -18.94 5.78
N GLU A 87 -0.63 -17.79 5.51
CA GLU A 87 -0.04 -16.73 4.70
C GLU A 87 1.12 -16.03 5.42
N VAL A 88 1.04 -15.87 6.75
CA VAL A 88 2.15 -15.37 7.56
C VAL A 88 3.34 -16.31 7.46
N THR A 89 3.13 -17.62 7.61
CA THR A 89 4.19 -18.62 7.45
C THR A 89 4.85 -18.51 6.07
N HIS A 90 4.05 -18.38 5.02
CA HIS A 90 4.55 -18.23 3.65
C HIS A 90 5.39 -16.95 3.48
N VAL A 91 4.88 -15.80 3.94
CA VAL A 91 5.63 -14.54 3.94
C VAL A 91 6.94 -14.66 4.70
N GLN A 92 6.91 -15.20 5.92
CA GLN A 92 8.11 -15.38 6.74
C GLN A 92 9.15 -16.26 6.04
N THR A 93 8.73 -17.35 5.38
CA THR A 93 9.65 -18.22 4.61
C THR A 93 10.22 -17.55 3.36
N SER A 94 9.57 -16.49 2.85
CA SER A 94 10.04 -15.73 1.68
C SER A 94 11.08 -14.66 2.02
N ILE A 95 11.26 -14.32 3.31
CA ILE A 95 12.18 -13.27 3.74
C ILE A 95 13.56 -13.89 3.96
N GLU A 96 14.56 -13.42 3.20
CA GLU A 96 15.96 -13.74 3.44
C GLU A 96 16.55 -12.76 4.48
N GLY A 97 17.04 -13.26 5.62
CA GLY A 97 17.70 -12.44 6.63
C GLY A 97 16.79 -11.96 7.76
N GLN A 98 16.83 -10.66 8.07
CA GLN A 98 16.05 -10.05 9.17
C GLN A 98 14.84 -9.30 8.63
N GLY A 99 13.73 -9.37 9.36
CA GLY A 99 12.48 -8.75 8.97
C GLY A 99 11.28 -9.23 9.79
N SER A 100 10.09 -8.98 9.26
CA SER A 100 8.82 -9.36 9.85
C SER A 100 7.74 -9.58 8.78
N ALA A 101 6.65 -10.24 9.18
CA ALA A 101 5.40 -10.23 8.42
C ALA A 101 4.49 -9.13 8.99
N ILE A 102 3.88 -8.35 8.12
CA ILE A 102 2.86 -7.36 8.47
C ILE A 102 1.50 -7.96 8.15
N ILE A 103 0.60 -8.00 9.14
CA ILE A 103 -0.81 -8.30 8.93
C ILE A 103 -1.55 -6.97 8.99
N GLN A 104 -2.13 -6.55 7.87
CA GLN A 104 -2.76 -5.25 7.73
C GLN A 104 -4.22 -5.42 7.31
N GLN A 105 -5.11 -4.59 7.82
CA GLN A 105 -6.50 -4.53 7.41
C GLN A 105 -6.59 -4.32 5.89
N PHE A 106 -7.33 -5.18 5.20
CA PHE A 106 -7.54 -5.05 3.77
C PHE A 106 -8.64 -4.02 3.48
N ILE A 107 -8.33 -3.04 2.63
CA ILE A 107 -9.29 -2.04 2.18
C ILE A 107 -9.80 -2.43 0.78
N PRO A 108 -11.10 -2.72 0.59
CA PRO A 108 -11.68 -3.02 -0.72
C PRO A 108 -11.88 -1.71 -1.50
N SER A 109 -10.78 -1.09 -1.90
CA SER A 109 -10.76 0.28 -2.41
C SER A 109 -11.60 0.48 -3.67
N GLU A 110 -12.16 1.68 -3.79
CA GLU A 110 -12.90 2.14 -4.97
C GLU A 110 -11.93 2.70 -6.04
N LYS A 111 -10.84 3.31 -5.58
CA LYS A 111 -9.76 3.86 -6.41
C LYS A 111 -8.44 3.65 -5.69
N ALA A 112 -7.37 3.44 -6.42
CA ALA A 112 -6.05 3.28 -5.81
C ALA A 112 -4.95 3.58 -6.83
N GLY A 113 -3.72 3.69 -6.31
CA GLY A 113 -2.56 3.74 -7.17
C GLY A 113 -1.30 4.12 -6.43
N VAL A 114 -0.36 4.70 -7.17
CA VAL A 114 0.96 5.07 -6.68
C VAL A 114 1.17 6.55 -6.93
N LEU A 115 1.71 7.25 -5.94
CA LEU A 115 2.07 8.65 -6.02
C LEU A 115 3.56 8.80 -5.79
N PHE A 116 4.25 9.43 -6.75
CA PHE A 116 5.65 9.81 -6.64
C PHE A 116 5.72 11.29 -6.25
N SER A 117 6.17 11.60 -5.02
CA SER A 117 6.14 12.97 -4.49
C SER A 117 7.09 13.92 -5.24
N ASN A 118 8.11 13.35 -5.89
CA ASN A 118 8.95 14.04 -6.86
C ASN A 118 9.51 13.05 -7.91
N ALA A 119 8.97 13.11 -9.13
CA ALA A 119 9.46 12.37 -10.29
C ALA A 119 10.54 13.13 -11.08
N GLY A 120 11.09 14.21 -10.51
CA GLY A 120 12.07 15.10 -11.14
C GLY A 120 11.45 16.43 -11.58
N GLN A 121 12.30 17.45 -11.76
CA GLN A 121 11.89 18.79 -12.20
C GLN A 121 10.75 19.40 -11.36
N GLU A 122 10.73 19.15 -10.05
CA GLU A 122 9.67 19.61 -9.14
C GLU A 122 8.26 19.16 -9.58
N THR A 123 8.16 17.98 -10.18
CA THR A 123 6.90 17.38 -10.65
C THR A 123 6.51 16.20 -9.77
N MET A 124 5.28 16.20 -9.29
CA MET A 124 4.62 15.07 -8.66
C MET A 124 3.85 14.27 -9.71
N VAL A 125 3.86 12.94 -9.60
CA VAL A 125 3.10 12.07 -10.52
C VAL A 125 2.15 11.20 -9.72
N ILE A 126 0.88 11.21 -10.10
CA ILE A 126 -0.14 10.31 -9.55
C ILE A 126 -0.56 9.33 -10.64
N ASN A 127 -0.27 8.06 -10.41
CA ASN A 127 -0.84 6.95 -11.19
C ASN A 127 -2.09 6.47 -10.48
N ALA A 128 -3.21 6.36 -11.19
CA ALA A 128 -4.49 6.01 -10.59
C ALA A 128 -5.27 5.01 -11.44
N ASN A 129 -5.87 4.03 -10.78
CA ASN A 129 -6.82 3.12 -11.39
C ASN A 129 -8.04 2.92 -10.48
N TRP A 130 -9.14 2.46 -11.07
CA TRP A 130 -10.32 2.05 -10.33
C TRP A 130 -10.08 0.71 -9.62
N GLY A 131 -10.61 0.59 -8.41
CA GLY A 131 -10.46 -0.59 -7.57
C GLY A 131 -9.13 -0.62 -6.82
N LEU A 132 -8.49 -1.78 -6.80
CA LEU A 132 -7.28 -2.11 -6.05
C LEU A 132 -6.00 -1.65 -6.74
N CYS A 133 -5.01 -1.28 -5.91
CA CYS A 133 -3.70 -0.79 -6.34
C CYS A 133 -2.91 -1.83 -7.16
N SER A 134 -3.19 -3.12 -6.98
CA SER A 134 -2.47 -4.21 -7.65
C SER A 134 -2.41 -4.05 -9.16
N SER A 135 -3.46 -3.50 -9.78
CA SER A 135 -3.49 -3.25 -11.22
C SER A 135 -2.42 -2.26 -11.68
N VAL A 136 -2.14 -1.22 -10.88
CA VAL A 136 -1.10 -0.23 -11.16
C VAL A 136 0.28 -0.84 -10.94
N VAL A 137 0.48 -1.55 -9.82
CA VAL A 137 1.77 -2.20 -9.47
C VAL A 137 2.14 -3.30 -10.47
N GLU A 138 1.15 -4.00 -11.03
CA GLU A 138 1.34 -5.02 -12.08
C GLU A 138 1.58 -4.41 -13.48
N GLY A 139 1.57 -3.08 -13.61
CA GLY A 139 1.88 -2.38 -14.85
C GLY A 139 0.74 -2.33 -15.87
N TYR A 140 -0.51 -2.53 -15.45
CA TYR A 140 -1.64 -2.29 -16.34
C TYR A 140 -1.82 -0.81 -16.63
N ALA A 141 -2.47 -0.50 -17.76
CA ALA A 141 -2.78 0.87 -18.13
C ALA A 141 -3.63 1.56 -17.05
N CYS A 142 -3.23 2.77 -16.68
CA CYS A 142 -3.84 3.59 -15.64
C CYS A 142 -3.94 5.06 -16.12
N ASP A 143 -4.61 5.91 -15.34
CA ASP A 143 -4.51 7.36 -15.56
C ASP A 143 -3.23 7.89 -14.92
N GLU A 144 -2.55 8.81 -15.61
CA GLU A 144 -1.38 9.52 -15.09
C GLU A 144 -1.72 11.01 -14.95
N TYR A 145 -1.43 11.61 -13.80
CA TYR A 145 -1.59 13.03 -13.54
C TYR A 145 -0.23 13.62 -13.16
N PHE A 146 0.20 14.64 -13.91
CA PHE A 146 1.46 15.36 -13.67
C PHE A 146 1.12 16.68 -13.00
N LEU A 147 1.60 16.88 -11.78
CA LEU A 147 1.28 18.06 -10.99
C LEU A 147 2.56 18.77 -10.57
N GLN A 148 2.50 20.08 -10.52
CA GLN A 148 3.56 20.88 -9.96
C GLN A 148 3.63 20.64 -8.46
N LYS A 149 4.82 20.30 -7.96
CA LYS A 149 5.01 19.89 -6.56
C LYS A 149 4.67 20.99 -5.54
N HIS A 150 4.90 22.26 -5.88
CA HIS A 150 4.79 23.36 -4.90
C HIS A 150 3.34 23.74 -4.56
N ASP A 151 2.44 23.74 -5.55
CA ASP A 151 1.06 24.21 -5.43
C ASP A 151 0.02 23.17 -5.88
N GLY A 152 0.44 22.03 -6.39
CA GLY A 152 -0.45 21.00 -6.93
C GLY A 152 -1.08 21.37 -8.27
N THR A 153 -0.61 22.42 -8.95
CA THR A 153 -1.15 22.81 -10.26
C THR A 153 -1.02 21.65 -11.24
N LEU A 154 -2.14 21.25 -11.87
CA LEU A 154 -2.14 20.20 -12.89
C LEU A 154 -1.42 20.71 -14.15
N LEU A 155 -0.30 20.07 -14.48
CA LEU A 155 0.52 20.37 -15.66
C LEU A 155 0.05 19.60 -16.89
N ASP A 156 -0.24 18.31 -16.72
CA ASP A 156 -0.73 17.41 -17.76
C ASP A 156 -1.52 16.25 -17.15
N SER A 157 -2.36 15.61 -17.96
CA SER A 157 -3.06 14.37 -17.58
C SER A 157 -3.19 13.45 -18.78
N ARG A 158 -2.91 12.17 -18.58
CA ARG A 158 -3.08 11.12 -19.57
C ARG A 158 -4.10 10.12 -19.07
N ILE A 159 -5.28 10.14 -19.68
CA ILE A 159 -6.39 9.27 -19.31
C ILE A 159 -6.35 8.04 -20.21
N SER A 160 -6.16 6.86 -19.62
CA SER A 160 -6.13 5.62 -20.39
C SER A 160 -7.53 5.26 -20.88
N SER A 161 -7.65 4.95 -22.17
CA SER A 161 -8.90 4.52 -22.81
C SER A 161 -9.29 3.07 -22.50
N GLN A 162 -8.44 2.32 -21.80
CA GLN A 162 -8.72 0.93 -21.43
C GLN A 162 -7.93 0.53 -20.18
N LYS A 163 -8.53 0.77 -19.02
CA LYS A 163 -8.00 0.41 -17.70
C LYS A 163 -8.60 -0.91 -17.21
N HIS A 164 -7.79 -1.73 -16.54
CA HIS A 164 -8.28 -2.90 -15.80
C HIS A 164 -8.68 -2.48 -14.38
N ALA A 165 -9.95 -2.16 -14.17
CA ALA A 165 -10.50 -1.86 -12.86
C ALA A 165 -10.67 -3.18 -12.08
N ARG A 166 -9.92 -3.37 -10.99
CA ARG A 166 -9.95 -4.62 -10.21
C ARG A 166 -10.58 -4.39 -8.84
N TYR A 167 -11.73 -4.99 -8.58
CA TYR A 167 -12.44 -4.86 -7.31
C TYR A 167 -12.36 -6.14 -6.49
N PHE A 168 -12.61 -6.02 -5.19
CA PHE A 168 -12.78 -7.14 -4.28
C PHE A 168 -14.17 -7.10 -3.66
N HIS A 169 -14.89 -8.22 -3.72
CA HIS A 169 -16.20 -8.38 -3.12
C HIS A 169 -16.32 -9.78 -2.52
N GLU A 170 -16.53 -9.85 -1.20
CA GLU A 170 -16.78 -11.10 -0.46
C GLU A 170 -15.82 -12.25 -0.80
N GLY A 171 -14.51 -11.98 -0.78
CA GLY A 171 -13.49 -13.01 -1.07
C GLY A 171 -13.19 -13.22 -2.55
N THR A 172 -13.88 -12.50 -3.44
CA THR A 172 -13.73 -12.65 -4.90
C THR A 172 -13.15 -11.41 -5.54
N PHE A 173 -12.15 -11.59 -6.39
CA PHE A 173 -11.61 -10.53 -7.25
C PHE A 173 -12.38 -10.47 -8.56
N GLN A 174 -12.81 -9.27 -8.96
CA GLN A 174 -13.50 -9.01 -10.21
C GLN A 174 -12.73 -7.96 -11.01
N THR A 175 -12.64 -8.15 -12.33
CA THR A 175 -11.95 -7.19 -13.22
C THR A 175 -12.89 -6.73 -14.32
N HIS A 176 -12.96 -5.43 -14.54
CA HIS A 176 -13.72 -4.80 -15.61
C HIS A 176 -12.82 -3.88 -16.43
N LEU A 177 -13.13 -3.73 -17.71
CA LEU A 177 -12.50 -2.72 -18.56
C LEU A 177 -13.30 -1.43 -18.50
N THR A 178 -12.60 -0.30 -18.36
CA THR A 178 -13.22 1.02 -18.36
C THR A 178 -12.28 2.08 -18.92
N ASP A 179 -12.84 3.09 -19.56
CA ASP A 179 -12.15 4.30 -20.01
C ASP A 179 -12.38 5.50 -19.06
N ALA A 180 -13.27 5.36 -18.07
CA ALA A 180 -13.66 6.44 -17.18
C ALA A 180 -12.48 7.01 -16.38
N GLN A 181 -12.37 8.33 -16.34
CA GLN A 181 -11.36 9.03 -15.53
C GLN A 181 -11.51 8.67 -14.04
N VAL A 182 -10.39 8.38 -13.37
CA VAL A 182 -10.39 7.87 -12.00
C VAL A 182 -10.54 8.98 -10.96
N LEU A 183 -9.72 10.04 -11.06
CA LEU A 183 -9.63 11.07 -10.03
C LEU A 183 -10.34 12.36 -10.42
N SER A 184 -11.15 12.88 -9.50
CA SER A 184 -11.67 14.24 -9.55
C SER A 184 -10.58 15.27 -9.18
N PRO A 185 -10.76 16.56 -9.51
CA PRO A 185 -9.83 17.61 -9.08
C PRO A 185 -9.64 17.66 -7.55
N HIS A 186 -10.72 17.51 -6.78
CA HIS A 186 -10.67 17.54 -5.31
C HIS A 186 -9.87 16.36 -4.72
N GLU A 187 -10.02 15.16 -5.28
CA GLU A 187 -9.22 14.01 -4.83
C GLU A 187 -7.73 14.19 -5.15
N ARG A 188 -7.40 14.78 -6.31
CA ARG A 188 -6.00 15.10 -6.65
C ARG A 188 -5.39 16.09 -5.66
N GLU A 189 -6.12 17.16 -5.33
CA GLU A 189 -5.67 18.16 -4.36
C GLU A 189 -5.39 17.52 -2.98
N ARG A 190 -6.29 16.66 -2.50
CA ARG A 190 -6.09 15.92 -1.24
C ARG A 190 -4.86 15.02 -1.28
N LEU A 191 -4.63 14.33 -2.39
CA LEU A 191 -3.45 13.48 -2.58
C LEU A 191 -2.15 14.30 -2.62
N VAL A 192 -2.14 15.47 -3.27
CA VAL A 192 -0.98 16.38 -3.27
C VAL A 192 -0.62 16.80 -1.84
N HIS A 193 -1.60 17.25 -1.06
CA HIS A 193 -1.36 17.67 0.32
C HIS A 193 -0.81 16.52 1.18
N ILE A 194 -1.35 15.31 1.01
CA ILE A 194 -0.85 14.12 1.71
C ILE A 194 0.60 13.84 1.32
N ALA A 195 0.90 13.84 0.02
CA ALA A 195 2.24 13.57 -0.48
C ALA A 195 3.28 14.58 0.02
N GLN A 196 2.95 15.86 0.04
CA GLN A 196 3.81 16.90 0.59
C GLN A 196 4.06 16.69 2.10
N ALA A 197 3.02 16.31 2.85
CA ALA A 197 3.14 16.03 4.28
C ALA A 197 3.98 14.77 4.55
N VAL A 198 3.82 13.72 3.75
CA VAL A 198 4.60 12.48 3.83
C VAL A 198 6.06 12.75 3.46
N GLU A 199 6.33 13.48 2.38
CA GLU A 199 7.70 13.90 2.02
C GLU A 199 8.33 14.77 3.13
N THR A 200 7.56 15.64 3.77
CA THR A 200 8.04 16.44 4.91
C THR A 200 8.39 15.56 6.11
N LEU A 201 7.59 14.53 6.38
CA LEU A 201 7.84 13.58 7.47
C LEU A 201 9.17 12.83 7.28
N PHE A 202 9.41 12.32 6.07
CA PHE A 202 10.58 11.50 5.77
C PHE A 202 11.81 12.30 5.33
N GLY A 203 11.65 13.58 4.96
CA GLY A 203 12.72 14.49 4.57
C GLY A 203 13.32 14.22 3.18
N THR A 204 12.76 13.26 2.44
CA THR A 204 13.18 12.87 1.09
C THR A 204 11.96 12.55 0.23
N PRO A 205 12.05 12.63 -1.12
CA PRO A 205 10.99 12.19 -2.00
C PRO A 205 10.52 10.77 -1.69
N GLN A 206 9.21 10.55 -1.77
CA GLN A 206 8.56 9.30 -1.40
C GLN A 206 7.74 8.72 -2.55
N ASP A 207 7.71 7.39 -2.59
CA ASP A 207 6.85 6.60 -3.46
C ASP A 207 5.74 6.01 -2.57
N ILE A 208 4.51 6.47 -2.78
CA ILE A 208 3.40 6.26 -1.86
C ILE A 208 2.32 5.44 -2.55
N GLU A 209 2.10 4.21 -2.08
CA GLU A 209 0.87 3.49 -2.38
C GLU A 209 -0.29 4.17 -1.63
N TRP A 210 -1.41 4.39 -2.31
CA TRP A 210 -2.59 5.00 -1.71
C TRP A 210 -3.86 4.31 -2.22
N CYS A 211 -4.92 4.40 -1.43
CA CYS A 211 -6.24 4.03 -1.88
C CYS A 211 -7.34 4.94 -1.32
N ILE A 212 -8.46 5.00 -2.02
CA ILE A 212 -9.67 5.71 -1.61
C ILE A 212 -10.78 4.69 -1.41
N TYR A 213 -11.42 4.76 -0.24
CA TYR A 213 -12.61 3.99 0.08
C TYR A 213 -13.55 4.88 0.88
N GLN A 214 -14.81 5.00 0.44
CA GLN A 214 -15.83 5.82 1.12
C GLN A 214 -15.35 7.27 1.38
N ASP A 215 -14.71 7.89 0.38
CA ASP A 215 -14.13 9.25 0.46
C ASP A 215 -12.97 9.43 1.46
N HIS A 216 -12.48 8.34 2.06
CA HIS A 216 -11.27 8.34 2.90
C HIS A 216 -10.05 7.88 2.11
N ILE A 217 -8.95 8.65 2.18
CA ILE A 217 -7.65 8.26 1.63
C ILE A 217 -6.88 7.48 2.70
N TYR A 218 -6.32 6.34 2.32
CA TYR A 218 -5.44 5.51 3.12
C TYR A 218 -4.05 5.39 2.47
N LEU A 219 -3.02 5.24 3.30
CA LEU A 219 -1.62 4.98 2.91
C LEU A 219 -1.17 3.60 3.40
#